data_AF-A0AAW9NVK1-F1
#
_entry.id   AF-A0AAW9NVK1-F1
#
_cell.length_a   1.000
_cell.length_b   1.000
_cell.length_c   1.000
_cell.angle_alpha   90.00
_cell.angle_beta   90.00
_cell.angle_gamma   90.00
#
_symmetry.space_group_name_H-M   'P 1'
#
loop_
_entity.id
_entity.type
_entity.pdbx_description
1 polymer ?
#
loop_
_entity_poly.entity_id
_entity_poly.type
_entity_poly.pdbx_seq_one_letter_code
_entity_poly.pdbx_strand_id
1 'polypeptide(L)'
;MIRGEKVSKLSLFFYSLSVVVTIIICYLINYLTEPVLAENSKSNISNGNPGLFPLIFLTPFLLILIVGTFKVTYTFAKRTLQTIQFKIIIVFSLIVSSIIYFFTFKEAQKLRLLIFDNNDSVTKIDEIPLLNIYSNSTFFNGWTLIALLFTIIFIAHCSVLMKQKIRKYTK
;
A
#
# COMPACT_ATOMS: atom_id res chain seq x y z
N MET A 1 23.15 17.21 -20.29
CA MET A 1 23.69 16.05 -19.58
C MET A 1 23.05 15.97 -18.19
N ILE A 2 22.07 15.08 -17.97
CA ILE A 2 21.41 14.95 -16.66
C ILE A 2 22.36 14.14 -15.77
N ARG A 3 23.02 14.79 -14.81
CA ARG A 3 23.80 14.09 -13.76
C ARG A 3 22.81 13.20 -13.01
N GLY A 4 22.81 11.90 -13.33
CA GLY A 4 21.95 10.93 -12.64
C GLY A 4 22.44 10.80 -11.22
N GLU A 5 21.62 11.17 -10.24
CA GLU A 5 21.91 10.86 -8.84
C GLU A 5 22.09 9.35 -8.72
N LYS A 6 23.31 8.92 -8.33
CA LYS A 6 23.57 7.52 -8.04
C LYS A 6 22.95 7.21 -6.68
N VAL A 7 22.14 6.16 -6.61
CA VAL A 7 21.64 5.62 -5.35
C VAL A 7 22.84 5.03 -4.60
N SER A 8 23.05 5.44 -3.34
CA SER A 8 24.20 4.96 -2.55
C SER A 8 23.97 3.53 -2.08
N LYS A 9 25.04 2.73 -1.93
CA LYS A 9 24.97 1.36 -1.41
C LYS A 9 24.28 1.30 -0.04
N LEU A 10 24.59 2.28 0.83
CA LEU A 10 23.98 2.41 2.15
C LEU A 10 22.46 2.64 2.05
N SER A 11 22.00 3.50 1.12
CA SER A 11 20.56 3.72 0.93
C SER A 11 19.83 2.49 0.39
N LEU A 12 20.49 1.70 -0.48
CA LEU A 12 19.94 0.42 -0.93
C LEU A 12 19.85 -0.60 0.21
N PHE A 13 20.83 -0.63 1.11
CA PHE A 13 20.79 -1.49 2.28
C PHE A 13 19.59 -1.17 3.19
N PHE A 14 19.40 0.09 3.56
CA PHE A 14 18.24 0.49 4.38
C PHE A 14 16.91 0.26 3.67
N TYR A 15 16.87 0.47 2.35
CA TYR A 15 15.70 0.13 1.55
C TYR A 15 15.39 -1.37 1.61
N SER A 16 16.36 -2.25 1.35
CA SER A 16 16.16 -3.70 1.43
C SER A 16 15.75 -4.15 2.84
N LEU A 17 16.36 -3.58 3.88
CA LEU A 17 15.97 -3.85 5.26
C LEU A 17 14.52 -3.42 5.52
N SER A 18 14.10 -2.26 5.02
CA SER A 18 12.72 -1.77 5.17
C SER A 18 11.68 -2.67 4.49
N VAL A 19 12.02 -3.29 3.35
CA VAL A 19 11.17 -4.28 2.67
C VAL A 19 10.95 -5.49 3.58
N VAL A 20 12.03 -6.06 4.11
CA VAL A 20 11.99 -7.27 4.96
C VAL A 20 11.17 -6.99 6.22
N VAL A 21 11.45 -5.88 6.92
CA VAL A 21 10.73 -5.51 8.14
C VAL A 21 9.25 -5.26 7.85
N THR A 22 8.93 -4.59 6.74
CA THR A 22 7.53 -4.35 6.32
C THR A 22 6.78 -5.67 6.13
N ILE A 23 7.37 -6.65 5.44
CA ILE A 23 6.77 -7.97 5.23
C ILE A 23 6.51 -8.68 6.56
N ILE A 24 7.50 -8.68 7.47
CA ILE A 24 7.37 -9.30 8.80
C ILE A 24 6.23 -8.66 9.60
N ILE A 25 6.15 -7.33 9.62
CA ILE A 25 5.11 -6.63 10.37
C ILE A 25 3.72 -6.84 9.74
N CYS A 26 3.60 -6.82 8.40
CA CYS A 26 2.34 -7.16 7.74
C CYS A 26 1.87 -8.58 8.10
N TYR A 27 2.80 -9.54 8.14
CA TYR A 27 2.49 -10.89 8.59
C TYR A 27 2.01 -10.92 10.06
N LEU A 28 2.66 -10.17 10.94
CA LEU A 28 2.23 -10.04 12.34
C LEU A 28 0.84 -9.42 12.48
N ILE A 29 0.52 -8.37 11.72
CA ILE A 29 -0.82 -7.75 11.71
C ILE A 29 -1.88 -8.77 11.28
N ASN A 30 -1.59 -9.56 10.25
CA ASN A 30 -2.50 -10.60 9.78
C ASN A 30 -2.72 -11.70 10.83
N TYR A 31 -1.65 -12.09 11.54
CA TYR A 31 -1.73 -13.05 12.64
C TYR A 31 -2.58 -12.53 13.81
N LEU A 32 -2.55 -11.22 14.06
CA LEU A 32 -3.34 -10.55 15.10
C LEU A 32 -4.75 -10.14 14.64
N THR A 33 -5.17 -10.50 13.42
CA THR A 33 -6.51 -10.20 12.91
C THR A 33 -7.53 -11.15 13.53
N GLU A 34 -8.63 -10.62 14.06
CA GLU A 34 -9.66 -11.44 14.71
C GLU A 34 -10.57 -12.14 13.68
N PRO A 35 -10.98 -13.40 13.92
CA PRO A 35 -11.96 -14.08 13.09
C PRO A 35 -13.38 -13.55 13.35
N VAL A 36 -14.17 -13.39 12.30
CA VAL A 36 -15.53 -12.80 12.39
C VAL A 36 -16.54 -13.70 13.11
N LEU A 37 -16.32 -15.02 13.13
CA LEU A 37 -17.29 -16.03 13.60
C LEU A 37 -16.94 -16.64 14.97
N ALA A 38 -16.17 -15.96 15.81
CA ALA A 38 -15.94 -16.45 17.17
C ALA A 38 -17.28 -16.46 17.94
N GLU A 39 -17.88 -17.64 18.10
CA GLU A 39 -19.25 -17.96 18.57
C GLU A 39 -19.69 -17.36 19.93
N ASN A 40 -18.92 -16.48 20.55
CA ASN A 40 -19.21 -15.86 21.85
C ASN A 40 -19.08 -14.33 21.87
N SER A 41 -19.00 -13.65 20.73
CA SER A 41 -18.80 -12.19 20.67
C SER A 41 -20.09 -11.37 20.88
N LYS A 42 -20.78 -11.60 22.01
CA LYS A 42 -21.47 -10.50 22.72
C LYS A 42 -20.48 -9.44 23.23
N SER A 43 -19.17 -9.67 23.04
CA SER A 43 -18.09 -8.75 23.35
C SER A 43 -18.04 -7.61 22.34
N ASN A 44 -18.64 -6.48 22.73
CA ASN A 44 -18.10 -5.15 22.58
C ASN A 44 -17.10 -4.97 21.42
N ILE A 45 -17.56 -4.38 20.31
CA ILE A 45 -16.73 -3.70 19.30
C ILE A 45 -15.74 -2.68 19.95
N SER A 46 -15.90 -2.39 21.24
CA SER A 46 -15.13 -1.47 22.08
C SER A 46 -13.75 -1.97 22.56
N ASN A 47 -13.35 -3.24 22.37
CA ASN A 47 -11.94 -3.59 22.60
C ASN A 47 -11.14 -3.17 21.36
N GLY A 48 -10.40 -2.06 21.48
CA GLY A 48 -9.67 -1.43 20.38
C GLY A 48 -8.78 -2.39 19.59
N ASN A 49 -8.39 -2.00 18.37
CA ASN A 49 -7.77 -2.91 17.41
C ASN A 49 -6.31 -3.25 17.74
N PRO A 50 -5.99 -4.43 18.35
CA PRO A 50 -4.61 -4.76 18.70
C PRO A 50 -3.73 -4.94 17.45
N GLY A 51 -4.33 -5.29 16.31
CA GLY A 51 -3.65 -5.36 15.01
C GLY A 51 -3.15 -4.01 14.49
N LEU A 52 -3.60 -2.88 15.04
CA LEU A 52 -3.03 -1.56 14.71
C LEU A 52 -1.77 -1.23 15.53
N PHE A 53 -1.50 -1.90 16.65
CA PHE A 53 -0.30 -1.61 17.44
C PHE A 53 1.00 -1.83 16.65
N PRO A 54 1.18 -2.94 15.90
CA PRO A 54 2.35 -3.12 15.03
C PRO A 54 2.49 -2.03 13.95
N LEU A 55 1.42 -1.32 13.60
CA LEU A 55 1.43 -0.26 12.58
C LEU A 55 2.32 0.93 12.99
N ILE A 56 2.41 1.21 14.29
CA ILE A 56 3.28 2.27 14.83
C ILE A 56 4.74 1.95 14.47
N PHE A 57 5.14 0.68 14.61
CA PHE A 57 6.47 0.21 14.24
C PHE A 57 6.64 0.08 12.73
N LEU A 58 5.57 -0.24 11.99
CA LEU A 58 5.61 -0.35 10.54
C LEU A 58 5.90 1.00 9.86
N THR A 59 5.31 2.08 10.37
CA THR A 59 5.30 3.41 9.76
C THR A 59 6.68 3.91 9.31
N PRO A 60 7.74 3.94 10.15
CA PRO A 60 9.06 4.42 9.71
C PRO A 60 9.65 3.58 8.58
N PHE A 61 9.49 2.25 8.61
CA PHE A 61 9.98 1.37 7.53
C PHE A 61 9.16 1.54 6.25
N LEU A 62 7.85 1.73 6.38
CA LEU A 62 6.98 2.00 5.25
C LEU A 62 7.34 3.32 4.55
N LEU A 63 7.69 4.36 5.31
CA LEU A 63 8.17 5.63 4.74
C LEU A 63 9.51 5.45 3.99
N ILE A 64 10.47 4.73 4.57
CA ILE A 64 11.75 4.41 3.91
C ILE A 64 11.50 3.61 2.63
N LEU A 65 10.58 2.64 2.67
CA LEU A 65 10.17 1.84 1.52
C LEU A 65 9.60 2.74 0.42
N ILE A 66 8.62 3.60 0.75
CA ILE A 66 7.99 4.52 -0.21
C ILE A 66 9.03 5.42 -0.88
N VAL A 67 9.87 6.08 -0.09
CA VAL A 67 10.89 7.01 -0.59
C VAL A 67 11.96 6.27 -1.41
N GLY A 68 12.37 5.08 -0.96
CA GLY A 68 13.35 4.25 -1.66
C GLY A 68 12.83 3.76 -3.01
N THR A 69 11.61 3.21 -3.05
CA THR A 69 10.95 2.77 -4.29
C THR A 69 10.78 3.94 -5.24
N PHE A 70 10.36 5.11 -4.75
CA PHE A 70 10.23 6.31 -5.57
C PHE A 70 11.57 6.71 -6.18
N LYS A 71 12.65 6.81 -5.38
CA LYS A 71 13.97 7.25 -5.85
C LYS A 71 14.57 6.30 -6.89
N VAL A 72 14.52 5.00 -6.63
CA VAL A 72 15.00 3.96 -7.55
C VAL A 72 14.21 4.03 -8.85
N THR A 73 12.88 4.04 -8.76
CA THR A 73 12.01 4.05 -9.93
C THR A 73 12.12 5.34 -10.73
N TYR A 74 12.19 6.49 -10.08
CA TYR A 74 12.34 7.78 -10.75
C TYR A 74 13.67 7.86 -11.53
N THR A 75 14.75 7.29 -10.97
CA THR A 75 16.05 7.20 -11.65
C THR A 75 15.97 6.28 -12.86
N PHE A 76 15.29 5.15 -12.73
CA PHE A 76 15.03 4.22 -13.84
C PHE A 76 14.18 4.88 -14.93
N ALA A 77 13.06 5.49 -14.58
CA ALA A 77 12.12 6.18 -15.44
C ALA A 77 12.80 7.30 -16.26
N LYS A 78 13.75 8.03 -15.68
CA LYS A 78 14.57 9.01 -16.41
C LYS A 78 15.40 8.39 -17.53
N ARG A 79 15.93 7.18 -17.33
CA ARG A 79 16.77 6.48 -18.31
C ARG A 79 15.93 5.89 -19.43
N THR A 80 14.69 5.53 -19.15
CA THR A 80 13.78 4.86 -20.10
C THR A 80 12.77 5.81 -20.76
N LEU A 81 12.78 7.11 -20.45
CA LEU A 81 11.74 8.08 -20.84
C LEU A 81 11.31 8.09 -22.33
N GLN A 82 12.21 7.73 -23.25
CA GLN A 82 11.92 7.70 -24.70
C GLN A 82 11.61 6.31 -25.24
N THR A 83 11.70 5.26 -24.42
CA THR A 83 11.47 3.87 -24.84
C THR A 83 10.00 3.48 -24.69
N ILE A 84 9.58 2.46 -25.45
CA ILE A 84 8.23 1.89 -25.30
C ILE A 84 8.01 1.32 -23.89
N GLN A 85 9.07 0.84 -23.24
CA GLN A 85 9.04 0.29 -21.88
C GLN A 85 8.49 1.30 -20.87
N PHE A 86 8.85 2.59 -21.00
CA PHE A 86 8.34 3.63 -20.11
C PHE A 86 6.81 3.76 -20.17
N LYS A 87 6.23 3.72 -21.38
CA LYS A 87 4.77 3.77 -21.57
C LYS A 87 4.09 2.53 -21.00
N ILE A 88 4.66 1.35 -21.27
CA ILE A 88 4.14 0.07 -20.77
C ILE A 88 4.11 0.08 -19.24
N ILE A 89 5.19 0.52 -18.58
CA ILE A 89 5.27 0.52 -17.12
C ILE A 89 4.23 1.46 -16.50
N ILE A 90 4.00 2.65 -17.07
CA ILE A 90 2.95 3.56 -16.60
C ILE A 90 1.58 2.88 -16.63
N VAL A 91 1.20 2.31 -17.79
CA VAL A 91 -0.11 1.70 -17.97
C VAL A 91 -0.26 0.47 -17.08
N PHE A 92 0.75 -0.40 -17.06
CA PHE A 92 0.76 -1.62 -16.26
C PHE A 92 0.66 -1.33 -14.76
N SER A 93 1.45 -0.39 -14.25
CA SER A 93 1.43 -0.03 -12.82
C SER A 93 0.08 0.56 -12.38
N LEU A 94 -0.56 1.36 -13.23
CA LEU A 94 -1.91 1.87 -12.97
C LEU A 94 -2.96 0.75 -12.94
N ILE A 95 -2.96 -0.12 -13.95
CA ILE A 95 -3.95 -1.20 -14.07
C ILE A 95 -3.83 -2.16 -12.88
N VAL A 96 -2.61 -2.64 -12.59
CA VAL A 96 -2.40 -3.62 -11.52
C VAL A 96 -2.79 -3.06 -10.16
N SER A 97 -2.35 -1.84 -9.82
CA SER A 97 -2.74 -1.20 -8.55
C SER A 97 -4.25 -0.99 -8.45
N SER A 98 -4.90 -0.52 -9.52
CA SER A 98 -6.35 -0.29 -9.56
C SER A 98 -7.15 -1.57 -9.36
N ILE A 99 -6.75 -2.67 -10.00
CA ILE A 99 -7.39 -3.98 -9.86
C ILE A 99 -7.31 -4.46 -8.41
N ILE A 100 -6.12 -4.39 -7.80
CA ILE A 100 -5.94 -4.83 -6.41
C ILE A 100 -6.78 -3.96 -5.47
N TYR A 101 -6.75 -2.63 -5.60
CA TYR A 101 -7.57 -1.74 -4.78
C TYR A 101 -9.07 -2.05 -4.89
N PHE A 102 -9.55 -2.31 -6.10
CA PHE A 102 -10.94 -2.70 -6.32
C PHE A 102 -11.32 -3.99 -5.59
N PHE A 103 -10.48 -5.03 -5.69
CA PHE A 103 -10.73 -6.30 -4.99
C PHE A 103 -10.64 -6.16 -3.47
N THR A 104 -9.63 -5.45 -2.96
CA THR A 104 -9.48 -5.15 -1.53
C THR A 104 -10.71 -4.40 -1.01
N PHE A 105 -11.19 -3.39 -1.74
CA PHE A 105 -12.38 -2.65 -1.37
C PHE A 105 -13.63 -3.54 -1.36
N LYS A 106 -13.83 -4.35 -2.40
CA LYS A 106 -14.96 -5.28 -2.47
C LYS A 106 -14.96 -6.26 -1.30
N GLU A 107 -13.81 -6.80 -0.94
CA GLU A 107 -13.70 -7.75 0.17
C GLU A 107 -13.93 -7.08 1.52
N ALA A 108 -13.40 -5.87 1.73
CA ALA A 108 -13.68 -5.08 2.92
C ALA A 108 -15.18 -4.76 3.08
N GLN A 109 -15.89 -4.48 1.98
CA GLN A 109 -17.35 -4.26 2.01
C GLN A 109 -18.13 -5.53 2.36
N LYS A 110 -17.72 -6.70 1.84
CA LYS A 110 -18.35 -7.96 2.24
C LYS A 110 -18.17 -8.24 3.73
N LEU A 111 -16.98 -7.99 4.27
CA LEU A 111 -16.72 -8.13 5.70
C LEU A 111 -17.59 -7.18 6.53
N ARG A 112 -17.76 -5.93 6.10
CA ARG A 112 -18.67 -4.98 6.77
C ARG A 112 -20.10 -5.47 6.80
N LEU A 113 -20.61 -6.01 5.68
CA LEU A 113 -21.96 -6.59 5.63
C LEU A 113 -22.07 -7.79 6.56
N LEU A 114 -21.08 -8.68 6.58
CA LEU A 114 -21.08 -9.84 7.47
C LEU A 114 -21.11 -9.41 8.95
N ILE A 115 -20.30 -8.41 9.33
CA ILE A 115 -20.31 -7.87 10.69
C ILE A 115 -21.67 -7.25 11.02
N PHE A 116 -22.26 -6.49 10.10
CA PHE A 116 -23.57 -5.87 10.29
C PHE A 116 -24.68 -6.91 10.50
N ASP A 117 -24.73 -7.94 9.66
CA ASP A 117 -25.74 -9.00 9.72
C ASP A 117 -25.65 -9.86 10.99
N ASN A 118 -24.50 -9.87 11.66
CA ASN A 118 -24.24 -10.69 12.85
C ASN A 118 -24.10 -9.86 14.13
N ASN A 119 -24.38 -8.54 14.10
CA ASN A 119 -24.18 -7.68 15.25
C ASN A 119 -25.36 -6.72 15.48
N ASP A 120 -26.22 -7.09 16.43
CA ASP A 120 -27.42 -6.33 16.81
C ASP A 120 -27.12 -4.93 17.38
N SER A 121 -25.85 -4.62 17.72
CA SER A 121 -25.45 -3.33 18.28
C SER A 121 -25.21 -2.24 17.22
N VAL A 122 -25.10 -2.62 15.94
CA VAL A 122 -24.82 -1.69 14.84
C VAL A 122 -26.12 -1.38 14.10
N THR A 123 -26.48 -0.11 13.98
CA THR A 123 -27.75 0.28 13.34
C THR A 123 -27.58 0.65 11.87
N LYS A 124 -26.36 1.02 11.47
CA LYS A 124 -26.02 1.38 10.08
C LYS A 124 -24.68 0.79 9.69
N ILE A 125 -24.57 0.29 8.46
CA ILE A 125 -23.30 -0.25 7.91
C ILE A 125 -22.18 0.80 7.97
N ASP A 126 -22.52 2.07 7.78
CA ASP A 126 -21.58 3.21 7.80
C ASP A 126 -20.91 3.48 9.16
N GLU A 127 -21.44 2.91 10.24
CA GLU A 127 -20.81 2.95 11.56
C GLU A 127 -19.58 2.03 11.64
N ILE A 128 -19.51 0.99 10.79
CA ILE A 128 -18.39 0.05 10.74
C ILE A 128 -17.31 0.64 9.81
N PRO A 129 -16.14 1.05 10.29
CA PRO A 129 -15.08 1.52 9.41
C PRO A 129 -14.57 0.38 8.51
N LEU A 130 -14.15 0.73 7.29
CA LEU A 130 -13.56 -0.23 6.35
C LEU A 130 -12.34 -0.93 6.94
N LEU A 131 -11.47 -0.18 7.62
CA LEU A 131 -10.33 -0.70 8.37
C LEU A 131 -10.74 -0.93 9.83
N ASN A 132 -10.88 -2.19 10.22
CA ASN A 132 -11.30 -2.61 11.55
C ASN A 132 -10.56 -3.89 11.97
N ILE A 133 -10.81 -4.37 13.20
CA ILE A 133 -10.17 -5.58 13.77
C ILE A 133 -10.30 -6.84 12.89
N TYR A 134 -11.39 -6.94 12.13
CA TYR A 134 -11.71 -8.08 11.29
C TYR A 134 -11.15 -7.95 9.87
N SER A 135 -10.94 -6.72 9.39
CA SER A 135 -10.51 -6.45 8.01
C SER A 135 -9.01 -6.15 7.88
N ASN A 136 -8.26 -6.12 8.98
CA ASN A 136 -6.80 -5.95 8.96
C ASN A 136 -6.11 -6.88 7.94
N SER A 137 -6.49 -8.15 7.88
CA SER A 137 -5.96 -9.14 6.93
C SER A 137 -6.23 -8.79 5.46
N THR A 138 -7.30 -8.06 5.20
CA THR A 138 -7.64 -7.56 3.86
C THR A 138 -6.77 -6.37 3.46
N PHE A 139 -6.39 -5.50 4.40
CA PHE A 139 -5.61 -4.28 4.14
C PHE A 139 -4.09 -4.45 4.29
N PHE A 140 -3.60 -5.38 5.12
CA PHE A 140 -2.18 -5.57 5.43
C PHE A 140 -1.61 -6.89 4.90
N ASN A 141 -1.92 -7.21 3.65
CA ASN A 141 -1.41 -8.42 2.99
C ASN A 141 -0.40 -8.10 1.88
N GLY A 142 0.18 -9.16 1.30
CA GLY A 142 1.14 -9.04 0.21
C GLY A 142 0.57 -8.33 -1.02
N TRP A 143 -0.72 -8.48 -1.32
CA TRP A 143 -1.36 -7.84 -2.47
C TRP A 143 -1.44 -6.33 -2.30
N THR A 144 -1.86 -5.84 -1.13
CA THR A 144 -1.93 -4.40 -0.87
C THR A 144 -0.55 -3.75 -0.82
N LEU A 145 0.48 -4.48 -0.35
CA LEU A 145 1.87 -4.05 -0.45
C LEU A 145 2.32 -3.95 -1.91
N ILE A 146 2.01 -4.94 -2.74
CA ILE A 146 2.29 -4.90 -4.19
C ILE A 146 1.57 -3.71 -4.84
N ALA A 147 0.30 -3.47 -4.51
CA ALA A 147 -0.46 -2.33 -5.01
C ALA A 147 0.21 -1.00 -4.65
N LEU A 148 0.65 -0.84 -3.39
CA LEU A 148 1.39 0.33 -2.94
C LEU A 148 2.66 0.55 -3.77
N LEU A 149 3.46 -0.49 -3.98
CA LEU A 149 4.68 -0.41 -4.79
C LEU A 149 4.38 0.01 -6.24
N PHE A 150 3.36 -0.56 -6.87
CA PHE A 150 2.92 -0.16 -8.20
C PHE A 150 2.41 1.28 -8.25
N THR A 151 1.68 1.73 -7.24
CA THR A 151 1.24 3.13 -7.14
C THR A 151 2.44 4.08 -7.07
N ILE A 152 3.46 3.76 -6.26
CA ILE A 152 4.70 4.57 -6.21
C ILE A 152 5.42 4.56 -7.55
N ILE A 153 5.48 3.41 -8.23
CA ILE A 153 6.08 3.28 -9.57
C ILE A 153 5.36 4.20 -10.56
N PHE A 154 4.03 4.18 -10.56
CA PHE A 154 3.19 5.03 -11.39
C PHE A 154 3.49 6.52 -11.12
N ILE A 155 3.43 6.96 -9.86
CA ILE A 155 3.69 8.35 -9.45
C ILE A 155 5.09 8.80 -9.89
N ALA A 156 6.11 7.95 -9.71
CA ALA A 156 7.49 8.25 -10.11
C ALA A 156 7.61 8.46 -11.63
N HIS A 157 6.99 7.61 -12.45
CA HIS A 157 6.99 7.76 -13.91
C HIS A 157 6.22 9.01 -14.37
N CYS A 158 5.04 9.26 -13.80
CA CYS A 158 4.28 10.48 -14.06
C CYS A 158 5.08 11.74 -13.71
N SER A 159 5.80 11.72 -12.58
CA SER A 159 6.66 12.84 -12.16
C SER A 159 7.77 13.14 -13.15
N VAL A 160 8.41 12.11 -13.74
CA VAL A 160 9.42 12.30 -14.80
C VAL A 160 8.77 12.89 -16.06
N LEU A 161 7.61 12.36 -16.48
CA LEU A 161 6.90 12.83 -17.67
C LEU A 161 6.50 14.30 -17.54
N MET A 162 5.95 14.71 -16.39
CA MET A 162 5.57 16.11 -16.11
C MET A 162 6.79 17.04 -16.16
N LYS A 163 7.90 16.67 -15.52
CA LYS A 163 9.14 17.46 -15.53
C LYS A 163 9.71 17.62 -16.94
N GLN A 164 9.58 16.62 -17.81
CA GLN A 164 10.02 16.73 -19.21
C GLN A 164 9.14 17.70 -20.00
N LYS A 165 7.80 17.63 -19.83
CA LYS A 165 6.88 18.56 -20.50
C LYS A 165 7.18 20.01 -20.12
N ILE A 166 7.34 20.32 -18.84
CA ILE A 166 7.65 21.68 -18.36
C ILE A 166 8.92 22.22 -19.05
N ARG A 167 10.01 21.44 -19.08
CA ARG A 167 11.27 21.86 -19.71
C ARG A 167 11.17 22.13 -21.22
N LYS A 168 10.19 21.56 -21.91
CA LYS A 168 9.96 21.85 -23.34
C LYS A 168 9.25 23.18 -23.55
N TYR A 169 8.44 23.64 -22.60
CA TYR A 169 7.72 24.92 -22.68
C TYR A 169 8.53 26.12 -22.19
N THR A 170 9.58 25.90 -21.39
CA THR A 170 10.47 26.97 -20.89
C THR A 170 11.69 27.23 -21.79
N LYS A 171 11.77 26.56 -22.94
CA LYS A 171 12.82 26.77 -23.96
C LYS A 171 12.18 27.30 -25.21
#